data_AF-A0A4Q4XR54-F1
#
_entry.id   AF-A0A4Q4XR54-F1
#
_cell.length_a   1.000
_cell.length_b   1.000
_cell.length_c   1.000
_cell.angle_alpha   90.00
_cell.angle_beta   90.00
_cell.angle_gamma   90.00
#
_symmetry.space_group_name_H-M   'P 1'
#
loop_
_entity.id
_entity.type
_entity.pdbx_description
1 polymer ?
#
loop_
_entity_poly.entity_id
_entity_poly.type
_entity_poly.pdbx_seq_one_letter_code
_entity_poly.pdbx_strand_id
1 'polypeptide(L)'
;MWSTTLYFRSLAVLAIFLLWGICLLNGTVKELLLAVWQGKLNDSVPLKTNYTGIPIIDYPIAVLVAFFFYGTNGHDEGYNLFLVDAYSTLQSAFVWLFVETIRPGKKPKWIAR
;
A
#
# COMPACT_ATOMS: atom_id res chain seq x y z
N MET A 1 -28.87 -13.81 -11.10
CA MET A 1 -27.77 -14.53 -10.41
C MET A 1 -26.47 -14.09 -11.07
N TRP A 2 -25.64 -13.30 -10.38
CA TRP A 2 -24.39 -12.80 -10.96
C TRP A 2 -23.47 -14.00 -11.27
N SER A 3 -22.78 -13.96 -12.42
CA SER A 3 -21.69 -14.90 -12.67
C SER A 3 -20.65 -14.74 -11.57
N THR A 4 -20.20 -15.84 -10.97
CA THR A 4 -19.19 -15.88 -9.89
C THR A 4 -17.94 -15.07 -10.25
N THR A 5 -17.57 -15.04 -11.53
CA THR A 5 -16.45 -14.24 -12.04
C THR A 5 -16.67 -12.73 -11.87
N LEU A 6 -17.88 -12.25 -12.13
CA LEU A 6 -18.21 -10.82 -12.03
C LEU A 6 -18.23 -10.37 -10.56
N TYR A 7 -18.75 -11.23 -9.67
CA TYR A 7 -18.70 -11.01 -8.23
C TYR A 7 -17.27 -10.82 -7.71
N PHE A 8 -16.36 -11.75 -8.04
CA PHE A 8 -14.96 -11.65 -7.61
C PHE A 8 -14.24 -10.44 -8.19
N ARG A 9 -14.51 -10.09 -9.46
CA ARG A 9 -13.93 -8.88 -10.08
C ARG A 9 -14.39 -7.61 -9.39
N SER A 10 -15.69 -7.50 -9.07
CA SER A 10 -16.22 -6.34 -8.35
C SER A 10 -15.59 -6.19 -6.97
N LEU A 11 -15.43 -7.30 -6.23
CA LEU A 11 -14.74 -7.29 -4.93
C LEU A 11 -13.26 -6.90 -5.06
N ALA A 12 -12.57 -7.37 -6.09
CA ALA A 12 -11.17 -6.99 -6.33
C ALA A 12 -11.02 -5.49 -6.63
N VAL A 13 -11.90 -4.93 -7.47
CA VAL A 13 -11.93 -3.48 -7.74
C VAL A 13 -12.23 -2.69 -6.48
N LEU A 14 -13.20 -3.13 -5.68
CA LEU A 14 -13.54 -2.50 -4.42
C LEU A 14 -12.38 -2.53 -3.43
N ALA A 15 -11.68 -3.66 -3.30
CA ALA A 15 -10.52 -3.80 -2.43
C ALA A 15 -9.36 -2.87 -2.85
N ILE A 16 -9.08 -2.77 -4.15
CA ILE A 16 -8.06 -1.83 -4.67
C ILE A 16 -8.47 -0.38 -4.38
N PHE A 17 -9.74 -0.04 -4.58
CA PHE A 17 -10.25 1.30 -4.34
C PHE A 17 -10.21 1.69 -2.86
N LEU A 18 -10.59 0.77 -1.96
CA LEU A 18 -10.50 1.02 -0.51
C LEU A 18 -9.06 1.13 -0.05
N LEU A 19 -8.17 0.26 -0.54
CA LEU A 19 -6.76 0.26 -0.12
C LEU A 19 -5.97 1.48 -0.62
N TRP A 20 -6.17 1.88 -1.89
CA TRP A 20 -5.34 2.91 -2.52
C TRP A 20 -6.12 4.12 -3.01
N GLY A 21 -7.39 3.94 -3.40
CA GLY A 21 -8.23 5.02 -3.89
C GLY A 21 -8.42 6.11 -2.84
N ILE A 22 -8.66 5.74 -1.59
CA ILE A 22 -8.80 6.71 -0.49
C ILE A 22 -7.50 7.49 -0.27
N CYS A 23 -6.34 6.83 -0.27
CA CYS A 23 -5.02 7.48 -0.20
C CYS A 23 -4.68 8.39 -1.38
N LEU A 24 -5.23 8.09 -2.56
CA LEU A 24 -5.08 8.95 -3.73
C LEU A 24 -5.97 10.18 -3.60
N LEU A 25 -7.22 10.00 -3.15
CA LEU A 25 -8.22 11.06 -3.06
C LEU A 25 -7.95 12.04 -1.92
N ASN A 26 -7.39 11.58 -0.79
CA ASN A 26 -7.07 12.44 0.35
C ASN A 26 -5.76 13.24 0.19
N GLY A 27 -5.02 13.04 -0.91
CA GLY A 27 -3.77 13.74 -1.21
C GLY A 27 -2.51 13.11 -0.60
N THR A 28 -2.62 12.03 0.18
CA THR A 28 -1.46 11.38 0.84
C THR A 28 -0.38 11.01 -0.17
N VAL A 29 -0.74 10.43 -1.32
CA VAL A 29 0.26 10.05 -2.34
C VAL A 29 1.02 11.25 -2.87
N LYS A 30 0.32 12.36 -3.13
CA LYS A 30 0.95 13.59 -3.63
C LYS A 30 1.93 14.16 -2.61
N GLU A 31 1.50 14.31 -1.37
CA GLU A 31 2.34 14.86 -0.30
C GLU A 31 3.57 14.00 -0.04
N LEU A 32 3.42 12.68 -0.18
CA LEU A 32 4.53 11.74 -0.01
C LEU A 32 5.59 11.86 -1.12
N LEU A 33 5.15 11.98 -2.38
CA LEU A 33 6.05 12.22 -3.51
C LEU A 33 6.74 13.58 -3.39
N LEU A 34 6.03 14.61 -2.91
CA LEU A 34 6.60 15.93 -2.64
C LEU A 34 7.62 15.89 -1.51
N ALA A 35 7.35 15.18 -0.42
CA ALA A 35 8.27 15.04 0.70
C ALA A 35 9.61 14.41 0.26
N VAL A 36 9.55 13.36 -0.57
CA VAL A 36 10.74 12.73 -1.16
C VAL A 36 11.45 13.66 -2.13
N TRP A 37 10.71 14.35 -2.98
CA TRP A 37 11.28 15.30 -3.93
C TRP A 37 12.00 16.47 -3.24
N GLN A 38 11.43 16.98 -2.16
CA GLN A 38 11.97 18.09 -1.37
C GLN A 38 13.02 17.62 -0.35
N GLY A 39 13.12 16.32 -0.08
CA GLY A 39 14.02 15.76 0.93
C GLY A 39 13.63 16.15 2.37
N LYS A 40 12.35 16.40 2.63
CA LYS A 40 11.84 16.75 3.96
C LYS A 40 10.40 16.26 4.15
N LEU A 41 10.10 15.71 5.33
CA LEU A 41 8.74 15.27 5.69
C LEU A 41 7.85 16.44 6.10
N ASN A 42 8.46 17.43 6.75
CA ASN A 42 7.89 18.74 7.06
C ASN A 42 9.06 19.74 7.22
N ASP A 43 8.78 20.97 7.61
CA ASP A 43 9.82 22.00 7.72
C ASP A 43 10.88 21.74 8.81
N SER A 44 10.61 20.85 9.77
CA SER A 44 11.52 20.53 10.87
C SER A 44 12.21 19.16 10.74
N VAL A 45 11.69 18.26 9.91
CA VAL A 45 12.13 16.87 9.78
C VAL A 45 12.71 16.62 8.39
N PRO A 46 14.05 16.57 8.25
CA PRO A 46 14.70 16.21 7.00
C PRO A 46 14.49 14.73 6.69
N LEU A 47 14.34 14.40 5.40
CA LEU A 47 14.19 13.04 4.91
C LEU A 47 15.47 12.62 4.17
N LYS A 48 16.03 11.47 4.55
CA LYS A 48 17.14 10.87 3.80
C LYS A 48 16.63 10.38 2.45
N THR A 49 17.21 10.86 1.36
CA THR A 49 16.81 10.49 -0.01
C THR A 49 17.91 9.77 -0.79
N ASN A 50 19.13 9.76 -0.28
CA ASN A 50 20.27 9.07 -0.88
C ASN A 50 20.67 7.87 0.00
N TYR A 51 20.55 6.67 -0.54
CA TYR A 51 20.83 5.41 0.16
C TYR A 51 21.96 4.63 -0.53
N THR A 52 21.89 4.52 -1.85
CA THR A 52 22.84 3.79 -2.69
C THR A 52 23.58 4.70 -3.67
N GLY A 53 23.11 5.93 -3.86
CA GLY A 53 23.62 6.89 -4.84
C GLY A 53 23.00 6.73 -6.24
N ILE A 54 22.11 5.76 -6.44
CA ILE A 54 21.45 5.50 -7.73
C ILE A 54 20.01 6.02 -7.68
N PRO A 55 19.65 7.11 -8.38
CA PRO A 55 18.34 7.77 -8.21
C PRO A 55 17.13 6.86 -8.45
N ILE A 56 17.20 5.95 -9.42
CA ILE A 56 16.08 5.05 -9.75
C ILE A 56 15.82 4.00 -8.65
N ILE A 57 16.82 3.72 -7.82
CA ILE A 57 16.72 2.80 -6.67
C ILE A 57 16.40 3.60 -5.41
N ASP A 58 17.02 4.76 -5.24
CA ASP A 58 16.90 5.55 -4.04
C ASP A 58 15.54 6.24 -3.91
N TYR A 59 14.93 6.66 -5.02
CA TYR A 59 13.61 7.29 -5.01
C TYR A 59 12.51 6.37 -4.42
N PRO A 60 12.31 5.13 -4.90
CA PRO A 60 11.30 4.24 -4.30
C PRO A 60 11.63 3.87 -2.84
N ILE A 61 12.91 3.76 -2.47
CA ILE A 61 13.30 3.53 -1.07
C ILE A 61 12.90 4.72 -0.20
N ALA A 62 13.20 5.95 -0.64
CA ALA A 62 12.85 7.16 0.09
C ALA A 62 11.33 7.32 0.26
N VAL A 63 10.54 6.98 -0.77
CA VAL A 63 9.07 6.91 -0.72
C VAL A 63 8.62 5.96 0.38
N LEU A 64 9.16 4.73 0.42
CA LEU A 64 8.80 3.76 1.46
C LEU A 64 9.20 4.25 2.86
N VAL A 65 10.40 4.82 3.01
CA VAL A 65 10.86 5.34 4.30
C VAL A 65 9.98 6.50 4.76
N ALA A 66 9.61 7.43 3.86
CA ALA A 66 8.71 8.52 4.18
C ALA A 66 7.33 8.01 4.63
N PHE A 67 6.80 7.01 3.93
CA PHE A 67 5.52 6.38 4.25
C PHE A 67 5.51 5.75 5.63
N PHE A 68 6.52 4.95 5.96
CA PHE A 68 6.57 4.24 7.25
C PHE A 68 7.09 5.09 8.41
N PHE A 69 7.63 6.29 8.15
CA PHE A 69 8.25 7.13 9.18
C PHE A 69 7.33 7.39 10.37
N TYR A 70 6.07 7.78 10.11
CA TYR A 70 5.10 8.05 11.16
C TYR A 70 4.70 6.78 11.93
N GLY A 71 4.80 5.61 11.31
CA GLY A 71 4.58 4.34 11.99
C GLY A 71 5.73 3.90 12.90
N THR A 72 6.94 4.39 12.65
CA THR A 72 8.13 4.00 13.44
C THR A 72 8.54 5.04 14.47
N ASN A 73 8.30 6.33 14.22
CA ASN A 73 8.86 7.44 15.00
C ASN A 73 7.81 8.43 15.55
N GLY A 74 6.51 8.18 15.37
CA GLY A 74 5.45 9.09 15.81
C GLY A 74 4.20 8.37 16.27
N HIS A 75 3.47 8.98 17.20
CA HIS A 75 2.06 8.68 17.39
C HIS A 75 1.27 9.71 16.56
N ASP A 76 1.19 9.48 15.25
CA ASP A 76 0.32 10.27 14.39
C ASP A 76 -1.05 9.60 14.30
N GLU A 77 -2.09 10.31 14.75
CA GLU A 77 -3.46 9.78 14.79
C GLU A 77 -3.98 9.45 13.39
N GLY A 78 -3.67 10.30 12.40
CA GLY A 78 -4.06 10.08 11.01
C GLY A 78 -3.44 8.82 10.42
N TYR A 79 -2.14 8.62 10.67
CA TYR A 79 -1.43 7.41 10.25
C TYR A 79 -1.98 6.15 10.93
N ASN A 80 -2.34 6.22 12.21
CA ASN A 80 -2.94 5.09 12.92
C ASN A 80 -4.31 4.71 12.36
N LEU A 81 -5.17 5.70 12.08
CA LEU A 81 -6.48 5.48 11.45
C LEU A 81 -6.32 4.91 10.04
N PHE A 82 -5.35 5.42 9.28
CA PHE A 82 -5.00 4.87 7.98
C PHE A 82 -4.55 3.39 8.08
N LEU A 83 -3.73 3.03 9.07
CA LEU A 83 -3.33 1.64 9.27
C LEU A 83 -4.51 0.75 9.64
N VAL A 84 -5.47 1.21 10.46
CA VAL A 84 -6.68 0.42 10.76
C VAL A 84 -7.44 0.10 9.47
N ASP A 85 -7.64 1.09 8.61
CA ASP A 85 -8.35 0.93 7.33
C ASP A 85 -7.56 0.03 6.35
N ALA A 86 -6.31 0.38 6.06
CA ALA A 86 -5.46 -0.35 5.13
C ALA A 86 -5.18 -1.79 5.60
N TYR A 87 -4.94 -2.00 6.89
CA TYR A 87 -4.66 -3.33 7.44
C TYR A 87 -5.90 -4.22 7.42
N SER A 88 -7.11 -3.68 7.65
CA SER A 88 -8.35 -4.45 7.52
C SER A 88 -8.56 -4.99 6.09
N THR A 89 -8.23 -4.18 5.09
CA THR A 89 -8.30 -4.57 3.67
C THR A 89 -7.21 -5.58 3.32
N LEU A 90 -5.97 -5.35 3.77
CA LEU A 90 -4.84 -6.27 3.55
C LEU A 90 -5.07 -7.64 4.21
N GLN A 91 -5.53 -7.66 5.46
CA GLN A 91 -5.84 -8.91 6.17
C GLN A 91 -6.85 -9.74 5.38
N SER A 92 -7.93 -9.11 4.90
CA SER A 92 -8.95 -9.77 4.09
C SER A 92 -8.37 -10.35 2.80
N ALA A 93 -7.48 -9.59 2.14
CA ALA A 93 -6.78 -10.06 0.94
C ALA A 93 -5.85 -11.24 1.23
N PHE A 94 -5.11 -11.23 2.34
CA PHE A 94 -4.23 -12.33 2.75
C PHE A 94 -5.01 -13.62 3.06
N VAL A 95 -6.16 -13.51 3.73
CA VAL A 95 -7.04 -14.68 3.94
C VAL A 95 -7.50 -15.25 2.60
N TRP A 96 -7.88 -14.40 1.66
CA TRP A 96 -8.31 -14.85 0.34
C TRP A 96 -7.19 -15.53 -0.45
N LEU A 97 -5.97 -14.96 -0.43
CA LEU A 97 -4.78 -15.58 -1.01
C LEU A 97 -4.47 -16.93 -0.36
N PHE A 98 -4.57 -17.02 0.97
CA PHE A 98 -4.34 -18.27 1.69
C PHE A 98 -5.37 -19.35 1.33
N VAL A 99 -6.65 -18.97 1.22
CA VAL A 99 -7.69 -19.89 0.75
C VAL A 99 -7.42 -20.36 -0.68
N GLU A 100 -6.99 -19.47 -1.58
CA GLU A 100 -6.66 -19.83 -2.96
C GLU A 100 -5.40 -20.72 -3.05
N THR A 101 -4.41 -20.52 -2.17
CA THR A 101 -3.20 -21.35 -2.16
C THR A 101 -3.49 -22.77 -1.70
N ILE A 102 -4.47 -22.99 -0.81
CA ILE A 102 -4.89 -24.33 -0.37
C ILE A 102 -6.01 -24.96 -1.22
N ARG A 103 -6.68 -24.18 -2.08
CA ARG A 103 -7.79 -24.66 -2.92
C ARG A 103 -7.35 -25.80 -3.85
N PRO A 104 -8.00 -26.98 -3.81
CA PRO A 104 -7.72 -28.07 -4.76
C PRO A 104 -8.22 -27.73 -6.17
N GLY A 105 -7.57 -28.26 -7.20
CA GLY A 105 -7.96 -28.11 -8.61
C GLY A 105 -7.01 -27.27 -9.46
N LYS A 106 -7.45 -26.90 -10.67
CA LYS A 106 -6.65 -26.09 -11.62
C LYS A 106 -6.49 -24.66 -11.10
N LYS A 107 -5.25 -24.30 -10.79
CA LYS A 107 -4.86 -22.93 -10.42
C LYS A 107 -4.33 -22.15 -11.63
N PRO A 108 -4.39 -20.81 -11.62
CA PRO A 108 -3.71 -20.00 -12.62
C PRO A 108 -2.21 -20.33 -12.66
N LYS A 109 -1.59 -20.25 -13.86
CA LYS A 109 -0.17 -20.61 -14.07
C LYS A 109 0.82 -19.90 -13.12
N TRP A 110 0.45 -18.73 -12.61
CA TRP A 110 1.26 -17.91 -11.70
C TRP A 110 1.13 -18.29 -10.21
N ILE A 111 0.20 -19.19 -9.88
CA ILE A 111 -0.11 -19.66 -8.50
C ILE A 111 0.08 -21.19 -8.40
N ALA A 112 -0.11 -21.92 -9.50
CA ALA A 112 0.18 -23.34 -9.57
C ALA A 112 1.69 -23.59 -9.43
N ARG A 113 2.08 -24.41 -8.45
CA ARG A 113 3.36 -25.13 -8.49
C ARG A 113 3.26 -26.27 -9.48
#